data_AF-A0A0B0EM79-F1
#
_entry.id   AF-A0A0B0EM79-F1
#
_cell.length_a   1.000
_cell.length_b   1.000
_cell.length_c   1.000
_cell.angle_alpha   90.00
_cell.angle_beta   90.00
_cell.angle_gamma   90.00
#
_symmetry.space_group_name_H-M   'P 1'
#
loop_
_entity.id
_entity.type
_entity.pdbx_description
1 polymer ?
#
loop_
_entity_poly.entity_id
_entity_poly.type
_entity_poly.pdbx_seq_one_letter_code
_entity_poly.pdbx_strand_id
1 'polypeptide(L)'
;MNSIVFIDIEVEPISNRILDIGSIKDNGSSFHSNSISGFIGFLRDTKFICGHNILNHDLKYIQKNLVDAGISQPNIIDTLFLSPLLFPTKPYHHLLKDDKLQTEELNNPLNDSIKAKDLFFDEIAAFNQTDDSLKQIFYLLLDDKKEFQSFFDYTSYKSNDSKLEMIIQNTFYSEICSQ
;
A
#
# COMPACT_ATOMS: atom_id res chain seq x y z
N MET A 1 -1.92 12.59 13.30
CA MET A 1 -2.13 11.33 12.56
C MET A 1 -1.77 11.58 11.11
N ASN A 2 -1.05 10.67 10.44
CA ASN A 2 -0.74 10.80 9.02
C ASN A 2 -2.04 10.55 8.23
N SER A 3 -2.59 11.57 7.56
CA SER A 3 -3.83 11.41 6.78
C SER A 3 -3.59 10.51 5.57
N ILE A 4 -4.41 9.48 5.43
CA ILE A 4 -4.30 8.48 4.37
C ILE A 4 -5.65 8.22 3.73
N VAL A 5 -5.62 7.99 2.42
CA VAL A 5 -6.77 7.58 1.62
C VAL A 5 -6.43 6.32 0.86
N PHE A 6 -7.37 5.38 0.84
CA PHE A 6 -7.29 4.13 0.12
C PHE A 6 -8.11 4.26 -1.15
N ILE A 7 -7.56 3.80 -2.26
CA ILE A 7 -8.18 3.93 -3.57
C ILE A 7 -8.13 2.63 -4.34
N ASP A 8 -9.08 2.49 -5.24
CA ASP A 8 -9.09 1.50 -6.32
C ASP A 8 -9.86 2.13 -7.49
N ILE A 9 -9.42 1.84 -8.73
CA ILE A 9 -10.06 2.34 -9.94
C ILE A 9 -10.41 1.20 -10.90
N GLU A 10 -11.58 1.33 -11.51
CA GLU A 10 -11.99 0.50 -12.62
C GLU A 10 -11.65 1.19 -13.93
N VAL A 11 -10.98 0.47 -14.82
CA VAL A 11 -10.56 1.00 -16.13
C VAL A 11 -11.05 0.10 -17.25
N GLU A 12 -11.44 0.74 -18.36
CA GLU A 12 -11.77 0.01 -19.57
C GLU A 12 -10.46 -0.43 -20.27
N PRO A 13 -10.24 -1.74 -20.50
CA PRO A 13 -8.92 -2.26 -20.90
C PRO A 13 -8.38 -1.79 -22.26
N ILE A 14 -9.23 -1.29 -23.16
CA ILE A 14 -8.86 -0.98 -24.56
C ILE A 14 -8.57 0.52 -24.70
N SER A 15 -9.48 1.34 -24.20
CA SER A 15 -9.46 2.79 -24.25
C SER A 15 -8.71 3.42 -23.08
N ASN A 16 -8.38 2.65 -22.03
CA ASN A 16 -7.78 3.12 -20.79
C ASN A 16 -8.63 4.19 -20.09
N ARG A 17 -9.95 4.21 -20.36
CA ARG A 17 -10.88 5.14 -19.75
C ARG A 17 -11.24 4.68 -18.35
N ILE A 18 -11.15 5.58 -17.38
CA ILE A 18 -11.62 5.33 -16.00
C ILE A 18 -13.14 5.20 -16.04
N LEU A 19 -13.64 4.04 -15.62
CA LEU A 19 -15.05 3.66 -15.56
C LEU A 19 -15.67 4.03 -14.22
N ASP A 20 -14.93 3.81 -13.13
CA ASP A 20 -15.36 4.07 -11.77
C ASP A 20 -14.16 4.25 -10.83
N ILE A 21 -14.38 4.91 -9.70
CA ILE A 21 -13.36 5.17 -8.69
C ILE A 21 -13.97 4.94 -7.32
N GLY A 22 -13.35 4.08 -6.53
CA GLY A 22 -13.62 3.89 -5.12
C GLY A 22 -12.55 4.55 -4.28
N SER A 23 -12.95 5.16 -3.17
CA SER A 23 -11.99 5.64 -2.19
C SER A 23 -12.56 5.70 -0.78
N ILE A 24 -11.72 5.47 0.22
CA ILE A 24 -12.07 5.62 1.63
C ILE A 24 -10.90 6.26 2.39
N LYS A 25 -11.18 7.23 3.27
CA LYS A 25 -10.21 7.81 4.19
C LYS A 25 -10.14 7.01 5.48
N ASP A 26 -9.04 7.13 6.20
CA ASP A 26 -8.88 6.58 7.57
C ASP A 26 -10.02 6.96 8.53
N ASN A 27 -10.57 8.16 8.39
CA ASN A 27 -11.71 8.65 9.17
C ASN A 27 -13.08 8.08 8.76
N GLY A 28 -13.13 7.17 7.77
CA GLY A 28 -14.35 6.54 7.28
C GLY A 28 -15.12 7.32 6.22
N SER A 29 -14.68 8.54 5.85
CA SER A 29 -15.27 9.26 4.71
C SER A 29 -15.00 8.47 3.43
N SER A 30 -16.00 8.33 2.56
CA SER A 30 -15.88 7.60 1.30
C SER A 30 -16.21 8.46 0.09
N PHE A 31 -15.69 8.04 -1.05
CA PHE A 31 -16.00 8.59 -2.38
C PHE A 31 -16.21 7.41 -3.33
N HIS A 32 -17.28 7.47 -4.13
CA HIS A 32 -17.57 6.46 -5.14
C HIS A 32 -18.26 7.13 -6.33
N SER A 33 -17.52 7.30 -7.43
CA SER A 33 -17.99 7.94 -8.65
C SER A 33 -16.93 7.87 -9.74
N ASN A 34 -17.33 8.00 -11.00
CA ASN A 34 -16.43 8.20 -12.14
C ASN A 34 -15.90 9.64 -12.31
N SER A 35 -16.23 10.57 -11.40
CA SER A 35 -15.81 11.97 -11.50
C SER A 35 -14.37 12.17 -11.01
N ILE A 36 -13.43 12.32 -11.93
CA ILE A 36 -12.03 12.65 -11.62
C ILE A 36 -11.91 13.96 -10.83
N SER A 37 -12.67 14.98 -11.20
CA SER A 37 -12.66 16.25 -10.47
C SER A 37 -13.15 16.12 -9.03
N GLY A 38 -14.18 15.28 -8.81
CA GLY A 38 -14.69 14.95 -7.48
C GLY A 38 -13.66 14.16 -6.66
N PHE A 39 -13.00 13.19 -7.29
CA PHE A 39 -11.93 12.40 -6.70
C PHE A 39 -10.75 13.27 -6.26
N ILE A 40 -10.26 14.16 -7.13
CA ILE A 40 -9.20 15.13 -6.78
C ILE A 40 -9.63 16.03 -5.61
N GLY A 41 -10.88 16.48 -5.60
CA GLY A 41 -11.44 17.23 -4.47
C GLY A 41 -11.44 16.41 -3.17
N PHE A 42 -11.73 15.12 -3.27
CA PHE A 42 -11.74 14.19 -2.15
C PHE A 42 -10.33 13.93 -1.59
N LEU A 43 -9.30 13.88 -2.44
CA LEU A 43 -7.89 13.75 -2.05
C LEU A 43 -7.31 14.98 -1.35
N ARG A 44 -8.05 16.09 -1.24
CA ARG A 44 -7.55 17.25 -0.50
C ARG A 44 -7.23 16.89 0.95
N ASP A 45 -6.13 17.47 1.43
CA ASP A 45 -5.58 17.30 2.78
C ASP A 45 -5.14 15.87 3.13
N THR A 46 -4.97 15.00 2.12
CA THR A 46 -4.38 13.66 2.32
C THR A 46 -2.87 13.73 2.06
N LYS A 47 -2.09 13.12 2.96
CA LYS A 47 -0.63 13.05 2.85
C LYS A 47 -0.17 11.77 2.17
N PHE A 48 -0.92 10.68 2.37
CA PHE A 48 -0.64 9.37 1.82
C PHE A 48 -1.80 8.88 0.97
N ILE A 49 -1.49 8.16 -0.10
CA ILE A 49 -2.46 7.41 -0.90
C ILE A 49 -2.01 5.95 -0.87
N CYS A 50 -2.94 5.05 -0.59
CA CYS A 50 -2.69 3.62 -0.50
C CYS A 50 -3.66 2.85 -1.39
N GLY A 51 -3.23 1.69 -1.86
CA GLY A 51 -4.06 0.78 -2.65
C GLY A 51 -3.34 -0.55 -2.84
N HIS A 52 -4.01 -1.49 -3.50
CA HIS A 52 -3.41 -2.78 -3.83
C HIS A 52 -2.91 -2.78 -5.27
N ASN A 53 -1.61 -2.98 -5.47
CA ASN A 53 -0.95 -2.87 -6.77
C ASN A 53 -1.06 -1.46 -7.42
N ILE A 54 -1.31 -0.44 -6.59
CA ILE A 54 -1.57 0.95 -6.99
C ILE A 54 -0.45 1.54 -7.86
N LEU A 55 0.80 1.15 -7.62
CA LEU A 55 1.96 1.64 -8.37
C LEU A 55 1.93 1.20 -9.84
N ASN A 56 1.48 -0.02 -10.08
CA ASN A 56 1.48 -0.63 -11.41
C ASN A 56 0.08 -0.66 -12.06
N HIS A 57 -0.96 -0.29 -11.33
CA HIS A 57 -2.33 -0.26 -11.80
C HIS A 57 -2.84 1.18 -11.85
N ASP A 58 -3.40 1.67 -10.74
CA ASP A 58 -4.18 2.91 -10.66
C ASP A 58 -3.39 4.14 -11.11
N LEU A 59 -2.16 4.30 -10.61
CA LEU A 59 -1.37 5.49 -10.87
C LEU A 59 -1.10 5.73 -12.36
N LYS A 60 -1.05 4.67 -13.17
CA LYS A 60 -0.85 4.82 -14.62
C LYS A 60 -1.94 5.68 -15.27
N TYR A 61 -3.13 5.72 -14.68
CA TYR A 61 -4.28 6.41 -15.21
C TYR A 61 -4.52 7.76 -14.53
N ILE A 62 -4.27 7.86 -13.21
CA ILE A 62 -4.59 9.08 -12.44
C ILE A 62 -3.39 10.00 -12.19
N GLN A 63 -2.15 9.56 -12.44
CA GLN A 63 -0.94 10.34 -12.11
C GLN A 63 -0.95 11.74 -12.72
N LYS A 64 -1.37 11.87 -13.99
CA LYS A 64 -1.47 13.18 -14.64
C LYS A 64 -2.46 14.09 -13.91
N ASN A 65 -3.63 13.57 -13.54
CA ASN A 65 -4.64 14.34 -12.81
C ASN A 65 -4.17 14.78 -11.42
N LEU A 66 -3.39 13.93 -10.74
CA LEU A 66 -2.77 14.28 -9.46
C LEU A 66 -1.77 15.44 -9.64
N VAL A 67 -0.89 15.35 -10.64
CA VAL A 67 0.09 16.41 -10.95
C VAL A 67 -0.59 17.72 -11.33
N ASP A 68 -1.59 17.67 -12.22
CA ASP A 68 -2.35 18.86 -12.66
C ASP A 68 -3.10 19.53 -11.49
N ALA A 69 -3.46 18.76 -10.46
CA ALA A 69 -4.08 19.25 -9.24
C ALA A 69 -3.09 19.80 -8.20
N GLY A 70 -1.79 19.81 -8.51
CA GLY A 70 -0.73 20.23 -7.58
C GLY A 70 -0.35 19.17 -6.54
N ILE A 71 -0.83 17.94 -6.68
CA ILE A 71 -0.44 16.78 -5.85
C ILE A 71 0.80 16.16 -6.53
N SER A 72 1.89 16.92 -6.57
CA SER A 72 3.15 16.46 -7.12
C SER A 72 3.88 15.59 -6.09
N GLN A 73 3.88 14.27 -6.29
CA GLN A 73 4.50 13.26 -5.40
C GLN A 73 3.69 12.93 -4.14
N PRO A 74 2.48 12.37 -4.28
CA PRO A 74 1.82 11.75 -3.14
C PRO A 74 2.71 10.65 -2.55
N ASN A 75 2.72 10.50 -1.23
CA ASN A 75 3.37 9.37 -0.58
C ASN A 75 2.53 8.12 -0.86
N ILE A 76 2.92 7.35 -1.89
CA ILE A 76 2.20 6.17 -2.34
C ILE A 76 2.62 4.95 -1.54
N ILE A 77 1.65 4.24 -0.99
CA ILE A 77 1.84 2.95 -0.32
C ILE A 77 1.14 1.88 -1.14
N ASP A 78 1.87 0.81 -1.47
CA ASP A 78 1.32 -0.31 -2.24
C ASP A 78 1.33 -1.59 -1.40
N THR A 79 0.14 -2.03 -0.98
CA THR A 79 -0.03 -3.21 -0.11
C THR A 79 0.42 -4.50 -0.79
N LEU A 80 0.48 -4.55 -2.14
CA LEU A 80 0.94 -5.75 -2.84
C LEU A 80 2.38 -6.11 -2.47
N PHE A 81 3.26 -5.12 -2.32
CA PHE A 81 4.67 -5.34 -1.98
C PHE A 81 4.88 -5.60 -0.49
N LEU A 82 4.03 -5.05 0.38
CA LEU A 82 4.08 -5.24 1.82
C LEU A 82 3.62 -6.64 2.25
N SER A 83 2.58 -7.17 1.59
CA SER A 83 2.01 -8.48 1.89
C SER A 83 3.03 -9.64 1.94
N PRO A 84 3.89 -9.88 0.94
CA PRO A 84 4.88 -10.96 1.00
C PRO A 84 5.96 -10.73 2.07
N LEU A 85 6.23 -9.47 2.42
CA LEU A 85 7.21 -9.12 3.45
C LEU A 85 6.67 -9.43 4.86
N LEU A 86 5.40 -9.14 5.09
CA LEU A 86 4.77 -9.19 6.43
C LEU A 86 3.95 -10.46 6.67
N PHE A 87 3.56 -11.15 5.60
CA PHE A 87 2.83 -12.41 5.65
C PHE A 87 3.50 -13.50 4.78
N PRO A 88 4.78 -13.81 4.97
CA PRO A 88 5.53 -14.73 4.10
C PRO A 88 4.95 -16.16 4.07
N THR A 89 4.21 -16.58 5.10
CA THR A 89 3.53 -17.88 5.17
C THR A 89 2.11 -17.88 4.59
N LYS A 90 1.62 -16.73 4.10
CA LYS A 90 0.33 -16.55 3.45
C LYS A 90 0.54 -16.06 2.00
N PRO A 91 1.02 -16.94 1.09
CA PRO A 91 1.38 -16.55 -0.28
C PRO A 91 0.18 -16.11 -1.14
N TYR A 92 -1.04 -16.40 -0.70
CA TYR A 92 -2.25 -15.88 -1.32
C TYR A 92 -2.70 -14.68 -0.51
N HIS A 93 -2.56 -13.49 -1.10
CA HIS A 93 -2.99 -12.20 -0.55
C HIS A 93 -4.38 -12.34 0.10
N HIS A 94 -4.57 -11.69 1.26
CA HIS A 94 -5.83 -11.70 1.99
C HIS A 94 -7.03 -11.31 1.10
N LEU A 95 -6.78 -10.43 0.11
CA LEU A 95 -7.72 -10.02 -0.92
C LEU A 95 -8.20 -11.15 -1.85
N LEU A 96 -7.39 -12.18 -2.11
CA LEU A 96 -7.71 -13.24 -3.07
C LEU A 96 -8.50 -14.40 -2.47
N LYS A 97 -8.58 -14.52 -1.14
CA LYS A 97 -9.00 -15.78 -0.51
C LYS A 97 -10.50 -16.00 -0.45
N ASP A 98 -11.33 -14.96 -0.46
CA ASP A 98 -12.79 -15.14 -0.31
C ASP A 98 -13.60 -14.77 -1.58
N ASP A 99 -13.04 -14.00 -2.51
CA ASP A 99 -13.77 -13.53 -3.70
C ASP A 99 -14.07 -14.61 -4.74
N LYS A 100 -13.46 -15.81 -4.66
CA LYS A 100 -13.76 -16.92 -5.58
C LYS A 100 -14.92 -17.82 -5.13
N LEU A 101 -15.55 -17.55 -3.99
CA LEU A 101 -16.75 -18.28 -3.53
C LEU A 101 -18.00 -17.40 -3.39
N GLN A 102 -17.91 -16.09 -3.63
CA GLN A 102 -19.06 -15.20 -3.78
C GLN A 102 -19.06 -14.58 -5.18
N THR A 103 -19.42 -15.42 -6.15
CA THR A 103 -19.90 -14.97 -7.45
C THR A 103 -21.16 -14.13 -7.23
N GLU A 104 -21.04 -12.81 -7.01
CA GLU A 104 -22.05 -11.76 -7.25
C GLU A 104 -21.76 -10.39 -6.57
N GLU A 105 -20.63 -10.18 -5.88
CA GLU A 105 -20.17 -8.79 -5.71
C GLU A 105 -19.71 -8.27 -7.07
N LEU A 106 -20.59 -7.54 -7.76
CA LEU A 106 -20.25 -6.68 -8.89
C LEU A 106 -18.95 -5.94 -8.55
N ASN A 107 -17.96 -5.98 -9.45
CA ASN A 107 -16.67 -5.31 -9.31
C ASN A 107 -16.89 -3.87 -8.81
N ASN A 108 -16.60 -3.63 -7.52
CA ASN A 108 -16.99 -2.40 -6.84
C ASN A 108 -15.72 -1.80 -6.21
N PRO A 109 -15.12 -0.78 -6.85
CA PRO A 109 -13.84 -0.26 -6.40
C PRO A 109 -13.91 0.34 -4.99
N LEU A 110 -15.10 0.72 -4.48
CA LEU A 110 -15.22 1.16 -3.09
C LEU A 110 -15.02 0.00 -2.11
N ASN A 111 -15.57 -1.18 -2.41
CA ASN A 111 -15.34 -2.38 -1.61
C ASN A 111 -13.86 -2.76 -1.63
N ASP A 112 -13.22 -2.68 -2.79
CA ASP A 112 -11.80 -3.00 -2.93
C ASP A 112 -10.90 -1.99 -2.20
N SER A 113 -11.27 -0.70 -2.21
CA SER A 113 -10.62 0.32 -1.37
C SER A 113 -10.75 0.03 0.13
N ILE A 114 -11.90 -0.49 0.58
CA ILE A 114 -12.13 -0.90 1.98
C ILE A 114 -11.26 -2.11 2.31
N LYS A 115 -11.23 -3.13 1.43
CA LYS A 115 -10.37 -4.30 1.60
C LYS A 115 -8.88 -3.91 1.67
N ALA A 116 -8.44 -2.98 0.81
CA ALA A 116 -7.07 -2.45 0.83
C ALA A 116 -6.76 -1.70 2.13
N LYS A 117 -7.72 -0.94 2.67
CA LYS A 117 -7.60 -0.29 3.98
C LYS A 117 -7.38 -1.32 5.09
N ASP A 118 -8.24 -2.32 5.15
CA ASP A 118 -8.20 -3.32 6.21
C ASP A 118 -6.90 -4.12 6.13
N LEU A 119 -6.48 -4.53 4.92
CA LEU A 119 -5.18 -5.17 4.69
C LEU A 119 -4.01 -4.29 5.14
N PHE A 120 -4.01 -3.00 4.82
CA PHE A 120 -2.93 -2.10 5.21
C PHE A 120 -2.81 -1.98 6.74
N PHE A 121 -3.92 -1.95 7.47
CA PHE A 121 -3.87 -1.92 8.93
C PHE A 121 -3.42 -3.25 9.53
N ASP A 122 -3.75 -4.38 8.91
CA ASP A 122 -3.16 -5.68 9.25
C ASP A 122 -1.65 -5.68 9.01
N GLU A 123 -1.18 -5.09 7.91
CA GLU A 123 0.25 -4.94 7.59
C GLU A 123 0.96 -4.06 8.62
N ILE A 124 0.38 -2.94 9.04
CA ILE A 124 0.92 -2.14 10.14
C ILE A 124 0.99 -2.95 11.43
N ALA A 125 -0.06 -3.71 11.76
CA ALA A 125 -0.10 -4.52 12.97
C ALA A 125 0.99 -5.60 12.95
N ALA A 126 1.17 -6.28 11.82
CA ALA A 126 2.22 -7.28 11.61
C ALA A 126 3.62 -6.66 11.69
N PHE A 127 3.83 -5.51 11.03
CA PHE A 127 5.08 -4.78 11.12
C PHE A 127 5.36 -4.40 12.57
N ASN A 128 4.41 -3.81 13.30
CA ASN A 128 4.62 -3.42 14.69
C ASN A 128 4.97 -4.60 15.61
N GLN A 129 4.44 -5.79 15.35
CA GLN A 129 4.74 -7.02 16.10
C GLN A 129 6.05 -7.71 15.68
N THR A 130 6.63 -7.32 14.54
CA THR A 130 7.89 -7.88 14.04
C THR A 130 9.06 -7.50 14.96
N ASP A 131 10.01 -8.43 15.14
CA ASP A 131 11.22 -8.19 15.93
C ASP A 131 12.01 -6.98 15.42
N ASP A 132 12.58 -6.19 16.33
CA ASP A 132 13.25 -4.94 15.95
C ASP A 132 14.42 -5.17 15.00
N SER A 133 15.20 -6.23 15.19
CA SER A 133 16.31 -6.55 14.28
C SER A 133 15.82 -6.86 12.86
N LEU A 134 14.67 -7.51 12.71
CA LEU A 134 14.08 -7.77 11.40
C LEU A 134 13.49 -6.50 10.77
N LYS A 135 12.86 -5.62 11.57
CA LYS A 135 12.44 -4.29 11.10
C LYS A 135 13.64 -3.45 10.62
N GLN A 136 14.76 -3.51 11.32
CA GLN A 136 16.00 -2.83 10.92
C GLN A 136 16.51 -3.37 9.59
N ILE A 137 16.52 -4.69 9.40
CA ILE A 137 16.90 -5.32 8.13
C ILE A 137 15.99 -4.84 7.00
N PHE A 138 14.67 -4.84 7.20
CA PHE A 138 13.71 -4.34 6.21
C PHE A 138 13.98 -2.88 5.83
N TYR A 139 14.13 -2.00 6.83
CA TYR A 139 14.38 -0.58 6.59
C TYR A 139 15.70 -0.36 5.82
N LEU A 140 16.80 -0.94 6.29
CA LEU A 140 18.12 -0.76 5.69
C LEU A 140 18.23 -1.32 4.27
N LEU A 141 17.40 -2.32 3.92
CA LEU A 141 17.35 -2.89 2.57
C LEU A 141 16.37 -2.17 1.63
N LEU A 142 15.31 -1.57 2.16
CA LEU A 142 14.13 -1.19 1.37
C LEU A 142 13.74 0.30 1.45
N ASP A 143 14.28 1.10 2.38
CA ASP A 143 13.89 2.51 2.55
C ASP A 143 14.16 3.38 1.31
N ASP A 144 15.14 3.02 0.47
CA ASP A 144 15.44 3.70 -0.78
C ASP A 144 14.61 3.22 -1.98
N LYS A 145 13.72 2.24 -1.78
CA LYS A 145 12.86 1.68 -2.82
C LYS A 145 11.50 2.36 -2.81
N LYS A 146 11.04 2.80 -3.98
CA LYS A 146 9.75 3.48 -4.15
C LYS A 146 8.57 2.65 -3.64
N GLU A 147 8.68 1.33 -3.65
CA GLU A 147 7.67 0.38 -3.19
C GLU A 147 7.49 0.38 -1.67
N PHE A 148 8.50 0.82 -0.90
CA PHE A 148 8.53 0.69 0.56
C PHE A 148 8.77 2.01 1.30
N GLN A 149 9.40 3.01 0.67
CA GLN A 149 9.75 4.29 1.31
C GLN A 149 8.56 4.95 2.03
N SER A 150 7.43 5.12 1.34
CA SER A 150 6.24 5.76 1.93
C SER A 150 5.66 4.98 3.12
N PHE A 151 5.84 3.65 3.18
CA PHE A 151 5.39 2.85 4.31
C PHE A 151 6.22 3.15 5.57
N PHE A 152 7.55 3.27 5.44
CA PHE A 152 8.41 3.67 6.54
C PHE A 152 8.15 5.11 6.98
N ASP A 153 7.92 6.03 6.05
CA ASP A 153 7.49 7.39 6.37
C ASP A 153 6.16 7.43 7.11
N TYR A 154 5.20 6.59 6.71
CA TYR A 154 3.89 6.50 7.38
C TYR A 154 4.02 5.98 8.81
N THR A 155 4.79 4.90 9.00
CA THR A 155 5.04 4.30 10.32
C THR A 155 6.03 5.10 11.16
N SER A 156 6.69 6.10 10.57
CA SER A 156 7.78 6.87 11.17
C SER A 156 8.95 6.00 11.65
N TYR A 157 9.12 4.82 11.04
CA TYR A 157 10.22 3.91 11.37
C TYR A 157 11.50 4.36 10.67
N LYS A 158 12.60 4.40 11.42
CA LYS A 158 13.94 4.73 10.90
C LYS A 158 14.99 3.91 11.61
N SER A 159 16.01 3.49 10.87
CA SER A 159 17.23 2.90 11.42
C SER A 159 18.46 3.64 10.89
N ASN A 160 19.39 3.97 11.78
CA ASN A 160 20.65 4.64 11.45
C ASN A 160 21.86 3.68 11.52
N ASP A 161 21.63 2.37 11.70
CA ASP A 161 22.73 1.41 11.80
C ASP A 161 23.34 1.13 10.43
N SER A 162 24.67 1.28 10.33
CA SER A 162 25.41 1.02 9.10
C SER A 162 25.92 -0.43 8.99
N LYS A 163 25.67 -1.28 9.99
CA LYS A 163 26.19 -2.65 10.09
C LYS A 163 25.14 -3.71 9.72
N LEU A 164 24.48 -3.52 8.58
CA LEU A 164 23.42 -4.42 8.10
C LEU A 164 23.83 -5.90 8.13
N GLU A 165 25.04 -6.22 7.65
CA GLU A 165 25.55 -7.60 7.60
C GLU A 165 25.59 -8.26 8.99
N MET A 166 26.01 -7.50 10.01
CA MET A 166 26.06 -7.97 11.39
C MET A 166 24.65 -8.18 11.95
N ILE A 167 23.70 -7.30 11.63
CA ILE A 167 22.29 -7.45 12.06
C ILE A 167 21.69 -8.71 11.44
N ILE A 168 21.94 -8.97 10.15
CA ILE A 168 21.48 -10.18 9.45
C ILE A 168 22.08 -11.43 10.11
N GLN A 169 23.40 -11.47 10.33
CA GLN A 169 24.07 -12.61 10.97
C GLN A 169 23.53 -12.90 12.36
N ASN A 170 23.26 -11.86 13.17
CA ASN A 170 22.72 -12.02 14.51
C ASN A 170 21.25 -12.45 14.50
N THR A 171 20.44 -11.89 13.60
CA THR A 171 19.00 -12.19 13.50
C THR A 171 18.77 -13.63 13.06
N PHE A 172 19.58 -14.12 12.12
CA PHE A 172 19.48 -15.47 11.58
C PHE A 172 20.57 -16.40 12.12
N TYR A 173 21.12 -16.09 13.31
CA TYR A 173 22.12 -16.93 13.94
C TYR A 173 21.56 -18.35 14.09
N SER A 174 22.31 -19.35 13.60
CA SER A 174 21.92 -20.77 13.47
C SER A 174 20.91 -21.15 12.37
N GLU A 175 20.29 -20.17 11.69
CA GLU A 175 19.40 -20.40 10.53
C GLU A 175 20.15 -20.29 9.18
N ILE A 176 21.32 -19.62 9.19
CA ILE A 176 22.22 -19.50 8.03
C ILE A 176 23.62 -20.02 8.37
N CYS A 177 24.34 -20.56 7.38
CA CYS A 177 25.71 -21.02 7.56
C CYS A 177 26.62 -19.84 7.95
N SER A 178 27.46 -20.03 8.98
CA SER A 178 28.57 -19.12 9.24
C SER A 178 29.63 -19.29 8.15
N GLN A 179 30.16 -18.17 7.64
CA GLN A 179 31.39 -18.18 6.83
C GLN A 179 32.61 -18.53 7.68
#